data_AF-A0AA88A7R8-F1
#
_entry.id   AF-A0AA88A7R8-F1
#
_cell.length_a   1.000
_cell.length_b   1.000
_cell.length_c   1.000
_cell.angle_alpha   90.00
_cell.angle_beta   90.00
_cell.angle_gamma   90.00
#
_symmetry.space_group_name_H-M   'P 1'
#
loop_
_entity.id
_entity.type
_entity.pdbx_description
1 polymer ?
#
loop_
_entity_poly.entity_id
_entity_poly.type
_entity_poly.pdbx_seq_one_letter_code
_entity_poly.pdbx_strand_id
1 'polypeptide(L)'
;MATGNTKCLSYCQSLAQRCSNHGVPSIYPIDEDLIKLCVINHVQRLGLAEPFMLETEQVLEQVHKNYMMMNRESSLEPYGQSATSIQLKLQLLKDSLVFRLLRIHGYQVLPRNVCWFLNNEEVRDLIEDNYEYFSDVMLNVYRATDLMFPKEFELQEARTFSRKLLTAKSNSLGAKDRNPLYKLIEHELSLPWMARVDHLEYRFWIEESETNVLWRGKSSFQRLWRPHNDKLVHLAKQKYEFRQFIYKTELDQLKRWAKDWGLSEMGFGREKTTYCYFAVAASCSLPHDSDIRMMVAKSAIIITVADDFFDMKASLDELTSLTHAIRRWDAKGLCGDGKIIFKALDNLVSEMAAKYLKREGIDITSSLRDIWYETFFAWLVESEWGSKDIIPSMDEYLEVGMVSIATHTVVLPASCYLEPSLPISKLRPPEYETLTKLLMIISRLLNDMQSYEKEIDEGIPNSVLLYMRNNPEVNIEEAISFVREILNKKKEELLEHVLVDGFTDLPKECRLLHLSCFKVFQMFFNSSNRYDSDTEMLDDIAKAIYIPPQVQSSKKTSIIADQSVFVALPLESKIAKRSAIKSHGFGRTSKNFIKSRLPVRQLSGPAMTFGNWKTTMPLKFNIRFV
;
A
#
# COMPACT_ATOMS: atom_id res chain seq x y z
N MET A 1 -28.65 -40.61 4.21
CA MET A 1 -29.05 -41.73 3.33
C MET A 1 -28.45 -43.03 3.87
N ALA A 2 -27.21 -43.39 3.53
CA ALA A 2 -26.60 -44.69 3.88
C ALA A 2 -26.73 -45.16 5.35
N THR A 3 -26.72 -44.24 6.32
CA THR A 3 -26.74 -44.55 7.77
C THR A 3 -28.10 -44.36 8.46
N GLY A 4 -29.14 -43.89 7.75
CA GLY A 4 -30.45 -43.57 8.36
C GLY A 4 -30.45 -42.50 9.48
N ASN A 5 -29.31 -41.85 9.77
CA ASN A 5 -29.11 -41.06 10.98
C ASN A 5 -30.08 -39.87 11.10
N THR A 6 -30.87 -39.86 12.18
CA THR A 6 -31.92 -38.87 12.44
C THR A 6 -31.38 -37.47 12.74
N LYS A 7 -30.24 -37.34 13.44
CA LYS A 7 -29.60 -36.03 13.69
C LYS A 7 -29.18 -35.36 12.37
N CYS A 8 -28.65 -36.13 11.42
CA CYS A 8 -28.32 -35.65 10.09
C CYS A 8 -29.57 -35.21 9.30
N LEU A 9 -30.69 -35.94 9.43
CA LEU A 9 -31.95 -35.57 8.81
C LEU A 9 -32.50 -34.24 9.38
N SER A 10 -32.58 -34.11 10.71
CA SER A 10 -33.05 -32.88 11.37
C SER A 10 -32.19 -31.67 11.03
N TYR A 11 -30.86 -31.84 10.92
CA TYR A 11 -29.96 -30.80 10.44
C TYR A 11 -30.30 -30.36 9.00
N CYS A 12 -30.43 -31.31 8.07
CA CYS A 12 -30.77 -31.00 6.68
C CYS A 12 -32.17 -30.34 6.55
N GLN A 13 -33.14 -30.77 7.34
CA GLN A 13 -34.48 -30.17 7.39
C GLN A 13 -34.45 -28.73 7.91
N SER A 14 -33.74 -28.48 9.02
CA SER A 14 -33.54 -27.13 9.57
C SER A 14 -32.85 -26.20 8.57
N LEU A 15 -31.83 -26.69 7.87
CA LEU A 15 -31.13 -25.94 6.82
C LEU A 15 -32.03 -25.65 5.61
N ALA A 16 -32.78 -26.64 5.13
CA ALA A 16 -33.72 -26.46 4.01
C ALA A 16 -34.85 -25.47 4.36
N GLN A 17 -35.35 -25.48 5.60
CA GLN A 17 -36.38 -24.54 6.07
C GLN A 17 -35.83 -23.10 6.11
N ARG A 18 -34.60 -22.91 6.62
CA ARG A 18 -33.90 -21.61 6.68
C ARG A 18 -33.55 -21.05 5.30
N CYS A 19 -33.23 -21.91 4.33
CA CYS A 19 -32.81 -21.53 2.98
C CYS A 19 -33.91 -21.77 1.91
N SER A 20 -35.17 -21.78 2.33
CA SER A 20 -36.34 -22.28 1.59
C SER A 20 -36.56 -21.68 0.20
N ASN A 21 -36.11 -20.45 -0.06
CA ASN A 21 -36.30 -19.77 -1.36
C ASN A 21 -35.08 -19.85 -2.30
N HIS A 22 -33.91 -20.30 -1.83
CA HIS A 22 -32.63 -20.12 -2.56
C HIS A 22 -31.73 -21.37 -2.63
N GLY A 23 -32.16 -22.50 -2.04
CA GLY A 23 -31.37 -23.72 -1.96
C GLY A 23 -30.34 -23.68 -0.83
N VAL A 24 -29.84 -24.85 -0.43
CA VAL A 24 -28.93 -24.96 0.73
C VAL A 24 -27.49 -24.61 0.37
N PRO A 25 -26.75 -23.87 1.22
CA PRO A 25 -25.34 -23.58 1.00
C PRO A 25 -24.47 -24.83 1.16
N SER A 26 -23.29 -24.81 0.55
CA SER A 26 -22.29 -25.89 0.65
C SER A 26 -21.63 -26.03 2.03
N ILE A 27 -21.87 -25.08 2.94
CA ILE A 27 -21.36 -25.04 4.32
C ILE A 27 -22.43 -24.34 5.18
N TYR A 28 -22.79 -24.93 6.32
CA TYR A 28 -23.61 -24.27 7.36
C TYR A 28 -23.38 -24.95 8.74
N PRO A 29 -23.52 -24.23 9.86
CA PRO A 29 -23.47 -22.77 9.95
C PRO A 29 -22.14 -22.24 9.41
N ILE A 30 -22.11 -20.96 9.07
CA ILE A 30 -20.86 -20.23 8.81
C ILE A 30 -20.68 -19.28 10.00
N ASP A 31 -19.45 -19.17 10.48
CA ASP A 31 -19.07 -18.28 11.57
C ASP A 31 -19.39 -16.82 11.20
N GLU A 32 -20.15 -16.14 12.06
CA GLU A 32 -20.64 -14.79 11.78
C GLU A 32 -19.53 -13.73 11.85
N ASP A 33 -18.56 -13.91 12.75
CA ASP A 33 -17.39 -13.04 12.85
C ASP A 33 -16.54 -13.18 11.58
N LEU A 34 -16.32 -14.40 11.08
CA LEU A 34 -15.62 -14.63 9.81
C LEU A 34 -16.29 -13.88 8.65
N ILE A 35 -17.63 -13.91 8.55
CA ILE A 35 -18.36 -13.15 7.53
C ILE A 35 -18.07 -11.64 7.68
N LYS A 36 -18.18 -11.09 8.89
CA LYS A 36 -17.95 -9.66 9.16
C LYS A 36 -16.51 -9.24 8.86
N LEU A 37 -15.53 -10.04 9.29
CA LEU A 37 -14.09 -9.82 9.03
C LEU A 37 -13.79 -9.87 7.53
N CYS A 38 -14.40 -10.79 6.78
CA CYS A 38 -14.30 -10.84 5.32
C CYS A 38 -14.91 -9.59 4.64
N VAL A 39 -16.02 -9.05 5.15
CA VAL A 39 -16.62 -7.78 4.67
C VAL A 39 -15.67 -6.60 4.93
N ILE A 40 -15.20 -6.43 6.16
CA ILE A 40 -14.27 -5.36 6.56
C ILE A 40 -13.00 -5.41 5.69
N ASN A 41 -12.38 -6.58 5.59
CA ASN A 41 -11.19 -6.80 4.76
C ASN A 41 -11.42 -6.41 3.28
N HIS A 42 -12.59 -6.70 2.72
CA HIS A 42 -12.94 -6.33 1.34
C HIS A 42 -13.17 -4.82 1.18
N VAL A 43 -13.92 -4.18 2.09
CA VAL A 43 -14.21 -2.74 2.12
C VAL A 43 -12.91 -1.92 2.25
N GLN A 44 -12.01 -2.33 3.15
CA GLN A 44 -10.71 -1.66 3.35
C GLN A 44 -9.82 -1.76 2.10
N ARG A 45 -9.76 -2.94 1.46
CA ARG A 45 -8.96 -3.15 0.23
C ARG A 45 -9.47 -2.34 -0.97
N LEU A 46 -10.75 -2.00 -1.01
CA LEU A 46 -11.34 -1.11 -2.02
C LEU A 46 -11.15 0.40 -1.73
N GLY A 47 -10.44 0.80 -0.67
CA GLY A 47 -10.30 2.22 -0.28
C GLY A 47 -11.58 2.84 0.32
N LEU A 48 -12.52 1.99 0.73
CA LEU A 48 -13.84 2.38 1.26
C LEU A 48 -13.92 2.34 2.78
N ALA A 49 -12.81 2.24 3.52
CA ALA A 49 -12.79 2.11 4.98
C ALA A 49 -13.47 3.28 5.73
N GLU A 50 -13.13 4.52 5.36
CA GLU A 50 -13.52 5.76 6.04
C GLU A 50 -15.05 5.91 6.28
N PRO A 51 -15.94 5.71 5.29
CA PRO A 51 -17.40 5.74 5.52
C PRO A 51 -17.97 4.65 6.44
N PHE A 52 -17.16 3.68 6.89
CA PHE A 52 -17.58 2.56 7.74
C PHE A 52 -16.67 2.36 8.97
N MET A 53 -15.99 3.41 9.44
CA MET A 53 -15.06 3.29 10.58
C MET A 53 -15.78 2.86 11.86
N LEU A 54 -16.93 3.48 12.16
CA LEU A 54 -17.71 3.17 13.36
C LEU A 54 -18.21 1.70 13.37
N GLU A 55 -18.72 1.21 12.25
CA GLU A 55 -19.15 -0.18 12.09
C GLU A 55 -17.97 -1.15 12.15
N THR A 56 -16.82 -0.75 11.61
CA THR A 56 -15.58 -1.53 11.69
C THR A 56 -15.10 -1.66 13.13
N GLU A 57 -15.05 -0.56 13.88
CA GLU A 57 -14.64 -0.54 15.29
C GLU A 57 -15.58 -1.36 16.17
N GLN A 58 -16.91 -1.20 16.04
CA GLN A 58 -17.89 -1.99 16.79
C GLN A 58 -17.75 -3.51 16.55
N VAL A 59 -17.50 -3.91 15.30
CA VAL A 59 -17.26 -5.32 14.96
C VAL A 59 -15.94 -5.82 15.54
N LEU A 60 -14.84 -5.07 15.34
CA LEU A 60 -13.52 -5.48 15.82
C LEU A 60 -13.44 -5.52 17.35
N GLU A 61 -14.12 -4.61 18.05
CA GLU A 61 -14.23 -4.64 19.51
C GLU A 61 -14.96 -5.90 20.01
N GLN A 62 -16.04 -6.32 19.34
CA GLN A 62 -16.73 -7.57 19.66
C GLN A 62 -15.89 -8.82 19.32
N VAL A 63 -15.20 -8.83 18.18
CA VAL A 63 -14.29 -9.92 17.80
C VAL A 63 -13.12 -10.02 18.79
N HIS A 64 -12.60 -8.88 19.27
CA HIS A 64 -11.57 -8.81 20.30
C HIS A 64 -12.07 -9.34 21.65
N LYS A 65 -13.30 -9.02 22.06
CA LYS A 65 -13.95 -9.59 23.26
C LYS A 65 -14.06 -11.12 23.14
N ASN A 66 -14.53 -11.63 22.01
CA ASN A 66 -14.62 -13.07 21.74
C ASN A 66 -13.23 -13.74 21.82
N TYR A 67 -12.23 -13.16 21.14
CA TYR A 67 -10.83 -13.62 21.14
C TYR A 67 -10.22 -13.65 22.55
N MET A 68 -10.50 -12.64 23.39
CA MET A 68 -9.99 -12.57 24.77
C MET A 68 -10.69 -13.56 25.71
N MET A 69 -11.95 -13.92 25.48
CA MET A 69 -12.63 -14.99 26.22
C MET A 69 -12.01 -16.36 25.88
N MET A 70 -11.89 -16.68 24.59
CA MET A 70 -11.31 -17.96 24.13
C MET A 70 -9.87 -18.16 24.64
N ASN A 71 -9.05 -17.11 24.68
CA ASN A 71 -7.68 -17.17 25.23
C ASN A 71 -7.60 -17.32 26.76
N ARG A 72 -8.69 -17.11 27.51
CA ARG A 72 -8.76 -17.32 28.97
C ARG A 72 -9.29 -18.70 29.33
N GLU A 73 -10.20 -19.22 28.52
CA GLU A 73 -10.85 -20.53 28.74
C GLU A 73 -10.02 -21.70 28.18
N SER A 74 -9.13 -21.43 27.23
CA SER A 74 -8.29 -22.46 26.60
C SER A 74 -7.03 -22.80 27.41
N SER A 75 -7.09 -23.89 28.18
CA SER A 75 -6.03 -24.89 28.02
C SER A 75 -6.12 -25.43 26.58
N LEU A 76 -5.06 -25.30 25.80
CA LEU A 76 -5.03 -25.70 24.38
C LEU A 76 -5.17 -27.23 24.23
N GLU A 77 -6.40 -27.74 24.20
CA GLU A 77 -6.64 -29.00 23.51
C GLU A 77 -6.33 -28.77 22.02
N PRO A 78 -5.43 -29.56 21.39
CA PRO A 78 -5.15 -29.42 19.97
C PRO A 78 -6.42 -29.71 19.18
N TYR A 79 -6.72 -28.89 18.16
CA TYR A 79 -7.89 -29.07 17.28
C TYR A 79 -7.98 -30.52 16.81
N GLY A 80 -8.93 -31.27 17.38
CA GLY A 80 -8.84 -32.72 17.43
C GLY A 80 -8.82 -33.41 16.06
N GLN A 81 -8.29 -34.64 16.04
CA GLN A 81 -8.05 -35.54 14.89
C GLN A 81 -9.30 -35.91 14.04
N SER A 82 -10.41 -35.19 14.22
CA SER A 82 -11.69 -35.33 13.51
C SER A 82 -12.08 -34.04 12.76
N ALA A 83 -11.28 -32.97 12.84
CA ALA A 83 -11.52 -31.72 12.11
C ALA A 83 -11.37 -31.93 10.59
N THR A 84 -12.43 -31.68 9.83
CA THR A 84 -12.35 -31.83 8.37
C THR A 84 -11.51 -30.74 7.72
N SER A 85 -10.87 -31.03 6.59
CA SER A 85 -9.98 -30.10 5.86
C SER A 85 -10.66 -28.79 5.43
N ILE A 86 -11.99 -28.70 5.47
CA ILE A 86 -12.73 -27.43 5.26
C ILE A 86 -12.95 -26.63 6.56
N GLN A 87 -13.09 -27.28 7.71
CA GLN A 87 -13.10 -26.60 9.00
C GLN A 87 -11.72 -26.01 9.30
N LEU A 88 -10.64 -26.81 9.12
CA LEU A 88 -9.25 -26.35 9.19
C LEU A 88 -9.01 -25.11 8.32
N LYS A 89 -9.45 -25.16 7.06
CA LYS A 89 -9.29 -24.04 6.11
C LYS A 89 -10.06 -22.77 6.53
N LEU A 90 -11.29 -22.91 7.04
CA LEU A 90 -12.08 -21.77 7.53
C LEU A 90 -11.48 -21.19 8.83
N GLN A 91 -10.97 -22.04 9.71
CA GLN A 91 -10.34 -21.65 10.97
C GLN A 91 -9.07 -20.82 10.70
N LEU A 92 -8.15 -21.34 9.87
CA LEU A 92 -6.94 -20.62 9.46
C LEU A 92 -7.24 -19.27 8.78
N LEU A 93 -8.35 -19.19 8.03
CA LEU A 93 -8.79 -17.92 7.44
C LEU A 93 -9.33 -16.95 8.51
N LYS A 94 -10.15 -17.44 9.46
CA LYS A 94 -10.63 -16.63 10.58
C LYS A 94 -9.45 -16.12 11.40
N ASP A 95 -8.54 -16.98 11.81
CA ASP A 95 -7.37 -16.64 12.62
C ASP A 95 -6.47 -15.61 11.91
N SER A 96 -6.19 -15.81 10.61
CA SER A 96 -5.44 -14.84 9.79
C SER A 96 -6.11 -13.47 9.72
N LEU A 97 -7.44 -13.42 9.56
CA LEU A 97 -8.19 -12.16 9.48
C LEU A 97 -8.38 -11.50 10.85
N VAL A 98 -8.63 -12.27 11.91
CA VAL A 98 -8.66 -11.82 13.31
C VAL A 98 -7.33 -11.18 13.65
N PHE A 99 -6.22 -11.91 13.49
CA PHE A 99 -4.88 -11.40 13.78
C PHE A 99 -4.57 -10.12 12.98
N ARG A 100 -4.73 -10.17 11.65
CA ARG A 100 -4.34 -9.05 10.78
C ARG A 100 -5.22 -7.81 10.97
N LEU A 101 -6.53 -7.97 11.14
CA LEU A 101 -7.42 -6.82 11.33
C LEU A 101 -7.30 -6.25 12.74
N LEU A 102 -7.32 -7.08 13.79
CA LEU A 102 -7.19 -6.58 15.17
C LEU A 102 -5.87 -5.82 15.38
N ARG A 103 -4.74 -6.38 14.92
CA ARG A 103 -3.41 -5.73 15.05
C ARG A 103 -3.32 -4.40 14.31
N ILE A 104 -3.95 -4.26 13.13
CA ILE A 104 -3.94 -2.98 12.39
C ILE A 104 -4.74 -1.87 13.12
N HIS A 105 -5.69 -2.21 13.99
CA HIS A 105 -6.59 -1.23 14.60
C HIS A 105 -6.23 -0.82 16.03
N GLY A 106 -5.15 -1.38 16.62
CA GLY A 106 -4.65 -1.05 17.96
C GLY A 106 -4.50 -2.25 18.92
N TYR A 107 -5.16 -3.37 18.62
CA TYR A 107 -5.35 -4.48 19.55
C TYR A 107 -4.17 -5.45 19.64
N GLN A 108 -3.77 -5.80 20.86
CA GLN A 108 -2.77 -6.83 21.13
C GLN A 108 -3.33 -8.24 20.84
N VAL A 109 -2.68 -8.94 19.89
CA VAL A 109 -3.00 -10.32 19.47
C VAL A 109 -1.71 -11.14 19.38
N LEU A 110 -1.81 -12.45 19.62
CA LEU A 110 -0.68 -13.32 19.94
C LEU A 110 -0.32 -14.23 18.74
N PRO A 111 0.95 -14.32 18.31
CA PRO A 111 1.41 -15.11 17.16
C PRO A 111 0.88 -16.55 17.09
N ARG A 112 1.02 -17.32 18.17
CA ARG A 112 0.48 -18.69 18.31
C ARG A 112 -0.97 -18.86 17.81
N ASN A 113 -1.83 -17.84 17.94
CA ASN A 113 -3.23 -17.93 17.56
C ASN A 113 -3.45 -17.91 16.03
N VAL A 114 -2.45 -17.50 15.23
CA VAL A 114 -2.42 -17.68 13.76
C VAL A 114 -1.39 -18.72 13.31
N CYS A 115 -0.34 -18.97 14.10
CA CYS A 115 0.75 -19.91 13.78
C CYS A 115 0.53 -21.35 14.27
N TRP A 116 -0.56 -21.64 14.99
CA TRP A 116 -0.81 -22.93 15.67
C TRP A 116 -0.63 -24.18 14.79
N PHE A 117 -0.85 -24.08 13.48
CA PHE A 117 -0.72 -25.18 12.53
C PHE A 117 0.72 -25.66 12.32
N LEU A 118 1.74 -24.85 12.64
CA LEU A 118 3.14 -25.27 12.60
C LEU A 118 3.46 -26.30 13.69
N ASN A 119 2.80 -26.18 14.84
CA ASN A 119 2.98 -27.04 16.02
C ASN A 119 2.20 -28.37 15.93
N ASN A 120 1.66 -28.73 14.76
CA ASN A 120 0.93 -29.97 14.52
C ASN A 120 1.36 -30.56 13.17
N GLU A 121 2.14 -31.65 13.23
CA GLU A 121 2.73 -32.32 12.07
C GLU A 121 1.66 -32.85 11.10
N GLU A 122 0.61 -33.52 11.60
CA GLU A 122 -0.52 -34.02 10.77
C GLU A 122 -1.20 -32.89 9.98
N VAL A 123 -1.40 -31.73 10.61
CA VAL A 123 -2.04 -30.56 9.99
C VAL A 123 -1.10 -29.87 9.01
N ARG A 124 0.18 -29.76 9.35
CA ARG A 124 1.23 -29.18 8.51
C ARG A 124 1.41 -29.98 7.21
N ASP A 125 1.57 -31.29 7.31
CA ASP A 125 1.75 -32.19 6.17
C ASP A 125 0.51 -32.19 5.28
N LEU A 126 -0.70 -32.23 5.87
CA LEU A 126 -1.97 -32.06 5.14
C LEU A 126 -2.00 -30.76 4.33
N ILE A 127 -1.42 -29.66 4.83
CA ILE A 127 -1.34 -28.38 4.13
C ILE A 127 -0.25 -28.39 3.03
N GLU A 128 0.89 -29.04 3.24
CA GLU A 128 1.95 -29.18 2.22
C GLU A 128 1.48 -30.06 1.05
N ASP A 129 0.95 -31.26 1.33
CA ASP A 129 0.42 -32.19 0.32
C ASP A 129 -0.73 -31.59 -0.50
N ASN A 130 -1.54 -30.72 0.12
CA ASN A 130 -2.72 -30.12 -0.50
C ASN A 130 -2.55 -28.61 -0.72
N TYR A 131 -1.32 -28.13 -0.95
CA TYR A 131 -1.00 -26.70 -1.08
C TYR A 131 -1.89 -25.94 -2.09
N GLU A 132 -2.29 -26.61 -3.18
CA GLU A 132 -3.29 -26.15 -4.15
C GLU A 132 -4.60 -25.66 -3.47
N TYR A 133 -5.14 -26.48 -2.57
CA TYR A 133 -6.42 -26.28 -1.90
C TYR A 133 -6.32 -25.28 -0.74
N PHE A 134 -5.16 -25.16 -0.09
CA PHE A 134 -4.90 -24.20 0.98
C PHE A 134 -4.34 -22.85 0.51
N SER A 135 -3.94 -22.72 -0.76
CA SER A 135 -3.26 -21.54 -1.31
C SER A 135 -3.97 -20.18 -1.06
N ASP A 136 -5.31 -20.12 -1.10
CA ASP A 136 -6.07 -18.89 -0.79
C ASP A 136 -6.04 -18.51 0.70
N VAL A 137 -5.75 -19.45 1.60
CA VAL A 137 -5.65 -19.20 3.04
C VAL A 137 -4.20 -19.03 3.47
N MET A 138 -3.25 -19.77 2.88
CA MET A 138 -1.82 -19.48 3.04
C MET A 138 -1.45 -18.06 2.58
N LEU A 139 -2.16 -17.50 1.59
CA LEU A 139 -2.02 -16.10 1.19
C LEU A 139 -2.51 -15.10 2.27
N ASN A 140 -3.45 -15.51 3.13
CA ASN A 140 -3.90 -14.69 4.26
C ASN A 140 -3.00 -14.87 5.49
N VAL A 141 -2.46 -16.06 5.74
CA VAL A 141 -1.39 -16.29 6.73
C VAL A 141 -0.16 -15.44 6.37
N TYR A 142 0.30 -15.48 5.12
CA TYR A 142 1.40 -14.66 4.63
C TYR A 142 1.17 -13.17 4.90
N ARG A 143 -0.02 -12.63 4.57
CA ARG A 143 -0.41 -11.24 4.89
C ARG A 143 -0.51 -10.94 6.38
N ALA A 144 -0.77 -11.92 7.24
CA ALA A 144 -0.76 -11.72 8.68
C ALA A 144 0.69 -11.51 9.18
N THR A 145 1.66 -12.21 8.60
CA THR A 145 3.09 -12.07 8.92
C THR A 145 3.74 -10.78 8.40
N ASP A 146 3.03 -9.96 7.62
CA ASP A 146 3.48 -8.59 7.27
C ASP A 146 3.41 -7.61 8.46
N LEU A 147 2.81 -8.02 9.59
CA LEU A 147 2.62 -7.23 10.81
C LEU A 147 3.45 -7.77 12.00
N MET A 148 4.57 -8.44 11.73
CA MET A 148 5.43 -9.06 12.74
C MET A 148 6.15 -8.01 13.59
N PHE A 149 6.18 -8.23 14.90
CA PHE A 149 6.91 -7.43 15.89
C PHE A 149 8.20 -8.17 16.33
N PRO A 150 9.14 -7.49 17.04
CA PRO A 150 10.42 -8.10 17.38
C PRO A 150 10.27 -9.36 18.23
N LYS A 151 11.05 -10.40 17.90
CA LYS A 151 11.09 -11.71 18.59
C LYS A 151 9.84 -12.59 18.39
N GLU A 152 8.92 -12.24 17.50
CA GLU A 152 7.76 -13.10 17.16
C GLU A 152 8.12 -14.22 16.17
N PHE A 153 9.10 -15.07 16.53
CA PHE A 153 9.70 -16.07 15.64
C PHE A 153 8.69 -17.05 14.99
N GLU A 154 7.56 -17.32 15.65
CA GLU A 154 6.46 -18.12 15.08
C GLU A 154 5.92 -17.52 13.76
N LEU A 155 5.87 -16.19 13.63
CA LEU A 155 5.46 -15.51 12.39
C LEU A 155 6.56 -15.59 11.31
N GLN A 156 7.83 -15.60 11.70
CA GLN A 156 8.95 -15.77 10.76
C GLN A 156 8.93 -17.16 10.12
N GLU A 157 8.64 -18.21 10.91
CA GLU A 157 8.42 -19.56 10.38
C GLU A 157 7.15 -19.62 9.51
N ALA A 158 6.02 -19.08 9.98
CA ALA A 158 4.77 -19.04 9.22
C ALA A 158 4.92 -18.29 7.88
N ARG A 159 5.72 -17.23 7.84
CA ARG A 159 6.06 -16.47 6.63
C ARG A 159 6.89 -17.30 5.66
N THR A 160 7.86 -18.03 6.17
CA THR A 160 8.73 -18.92 5.39
C THR A 160 7.94 -20.09 4.80
N PHE A 161 7.12 -20.74 5.63
CA PHE A 161 6.23 -21.85 5.23
C PHE A 161 5.19 -21.41 4.20
N SER A 162 4.45 -20.33 4.46
CA SER A 162 3.46 -19.83 3.50
C SER A 162 4.12 -19.36 2.20
N ARG A 163 5.26 -18.66 2.24
CA ARG A 163 6.01 -18.25 1.05
C ARG A 163 6.49 -19.45 0.21
N LYS A 164 6.95 -20.55 0.82
CA LYS A 164 7.29 -21.82 0.14
C LYS A 164 6.10 -22.34 -0.69
N LEU A 165 4.95 -22.52 -0.06
CA LEU A 165 3.74 -23.08 -0.71
C LEU A 165 3.15 -22.15 -1.78
N LEU A 166 3.14 -20.85 -1.53
CA LEU A 166 2.68 -19.84 -2.49
C LEU A 166 3.61 -19.76 -3.71
N THR A 167 4.93 -19.86 -3.51
CA THR A 167 5.92 -19.91 -4.61
C THR A 167 5.77 -21.18 -5.43
N ALA A 168 5.58 -22.34 -4.79
CA ALA A 168 5.28 -23.59 -5.48
C ALA A 168 4.02 -23.47 -6.36
N LYS A 169 2.97 -22.82 -5.86
CA LYS A 169 1.76 -22.56 -6.64
C LYS A 169 1.99 -21.58 -7.80
N SER A 170 2.84 -20.57 -7.63
CA SER A 170 3.23 -19.66 -8.73
C SER A 170 4.04 -20.38 -9.83
N ASN A 171 4.90 -21.33 -9.43
CA ASN A 171 5.72 -22.09 -10.38
C ASN A 171 4.95 -23.21 -11.12
N SER A 172 3.66 -23.42 -10.81
CA SER A 172 2.79 -24.40 -11.50
C SER A 172 2.41 -23.94 -12.94
N LEU A 173 3.36 -24.13 -13.86
CA LEU A 173 3.29 -23.75 -15.28
C LEU A 173 2.11 -24.41 -16.02
N GLY A 174 1.00 -23.68 -16.13
CA GLY A 174 -0.16 -24.07 -16.93
C GLY A 174 -1.44 -23.25 -16.71
N ALA A 175 -1.54 -22.49 -15.61
CA ALA A 175 -2.79 -21.84 -15.19
C ALA A 175 -2.81 -20.29 -15.23
N LYS A 176 -1.77 -19.63 -15.77
CA LYS A 176 -1.61 -18.15 -15.73
C LYS A 176 -2.85 -17.39 -16.25
N ASP A 177 -3.49 -17.86 -17.32
CA ASP A 177 -4.66 -17.23 -17.92
C ASP A 177 -6.02 -17.57 -17.26
N ARG A 178 -6.07 -18.42 -16.21
CA ARG A 178 -7.35 -19.01 -15.74
C ARG A 178 -7.63 -19.02 -14.24
N ASN A 179 -6.62 -18.90 -13.36
CA ASN A 179 -6.86 -18.85 -11.90
C ASN A 179 -6.58 -17.44 -11.38
N PRO A 180 -7.60 -16.62 -11.05
CA PRO A 180 -7.38 -15.24 -10.62
C PRO A 180 -6.50 -15.08 -9.38
N LEU A 181 -6.48 -16.10 -8.51
CA LEU A 181 -5.59 -16.15 -7.35
C LEU A 181 -4.09 -16.06 -7.73
N TYR A 182 -3.71 -16.46 -8.95
CA TYR A 182 -2.32 -16.40 -9.43
C TYR A 182 -1.76 -14.97 -9.36
N LYS A 183 -2.47 -13.99 -9.94
CA LYS A 183 -2.08 -12.56 -9.87
C LYS A 183 -1.97 -12.06 -8.44
N LEU A 184 -2.86 -12.51 -7.57
CA LEU A 184 -2.87 -12.10 -6.17
C LEU A 184 -1.70 -12.71 -5.39
N ILE A 185 -1.20 -13.88 -5.79
CA ILE A 185 0.02 -14.47 -5.23
C ILE A 185 1.25 -13.74 -5.77
N GLU A 186 1.30 -13.50 -7.07
CA GLU A 186 2.40 -12.79 -7.76
C GLU A 186 2.63 -11.41 -7.12
N HIS A 187 1.56 -10.61 -6.98
CA HIS A 187 1.57 -9.26 -6.38
C HIS A 187 2.00 -9.21 -4.89
N GLU A 188 1.69 -10.25 -4.11
CA GLU A 188 2.04 -10.31 -2.68
C GLU A 188 3.45 -10.87 -2.44
N LEU A 189 3.98 -11.66 -3.38
CA LEU A 189 5.33 -12.21 -3.30
C LEU A 189 6.39 -11.30 -3.94
N SER A 190 6.04 -10.49 -4.94
CA SER A 190 6.96 -9.62 -5.67
C SER A 190 7.32 -8.33 -4.93
N LEU A 191 6.37 -7.73 -4.20
CA LEU A 191 6.55 -6.43 -3.56
C LEU A 191 6.07 -6.49 -2.09
N PRO A 192 6.95 -6.30 -1.09
CA PRO A 192 6.57 -6.38 0.33
C PRO A 192 5.48 -5.36 0.70
N TRP A 193 4.64 -5.67 1.69
CA TRP A 193 3.53 -4.79 2.09
C TRP A 193 3.96 -3.34 2.42
N MET A 194 5.13 -3.18 3.04
CA MET A 194 5.68 -1.85 3.35
C MET A 194 6.06 -1.04 2.11
N ALA A 195 6.38 -1.68 0.97
CA ALA A 195 6.73 -0.98 -0.27
C ALA A 195 5.51 -0.58 -1.12
N ARG A 196 4.28 -0.83 -0.65
CA ARG A 196 3.04 -0.65 -1.42
C ARG A 196 2.20 0.51 -0.88
N VAL A 197 2.21 1.64 -1.60
CA VAL A 197 1.36 2.81 -1.30
C VAL A 197 -0.13 2.52 -1.55
N ASP A 198 -0.98 2.92 -0.61
CA ASP A 198 -2.33 2.36 -0.49
C ASP A 198 -3.26 2.76 -1.65
N HIS A 199 -3.04 3.93 -2.27
CA HIS A 199 -3.80 4.34 -3.45
C HIS A 199 -3.51 3.49 -4.70
N LEU A 200 -2.36 2.80 -4.77
CA LEU A 200 -2.12 1.80 -5.82
C LEU A 200 -2.69 0.43 -5.44
N GLU A 201 -2.69 0.07 -4.15
CA GLU A 201 -3.44 -1.10 -3.66
C GLU A 201 -4.93 -0.99 -3.97
N TYR A 202 -5.58 0.14 -3.66
CA TYR A 202 -7.00 0.34 -3.94
C TYR A 202 -7.30 0.19 -5.43
N ARG A 203 -6.41 0.68 -6.31
CA ARG A 203 -6.52 0.47 -7.75
C ARG A 203 -6.49 -1.01 -8.10
N PHE A 204 -5.49 -1.75 -7.62
CA PHE A 204 -5.34 -3.18 -7.88
C PHE A 204 -6.59 -3.97 -7.45
N TRP A 205 -7.16 -3.68 -6.27
CA TRP A 205 -8.36 -4.36 -5.78
C TRP A 205 -9.66 -3.94 -6.50
N ILE A 206 -9.71 -2.77 -7.14
CA ILE A 206 -10.79 -2.31 -8.03
C ILE A 206 -10.68 -2.97 -9.41
N GLU A 207 -9.49 -3.05 -10.00
CA GLU A 207 -9.27 -3.60 -11.35
C GLU A 207 -9.38 -5.14 -11.35
N GLU A 208 -8.83 -5.82 -10.34
CA GLU A 208 -9.00 -7.25 -10.09
C GLU A 208 -10.26 -7.57 -9.26
N SER A 209 -11.30 -6.74 -9.36
CA SER A 209 -12.51 -6.88 -8.52
C SER A 209 -13.31 -8.16 -8.75
N GLU A 210 -13.35 -8.71 -9.98
CA GLU A 210 -13.99 -10.01 -10.26
C GLU A 210 -13.26 -11.20 -9.58
N THR A 211 -12.03 -10.97 -9.12
CA THR A 211 -11.18 -11.97 -8.46
C THR A 211 -11.47 -12.12 -6.96
N ASN A 212 -12.19 -11.16 -6.35
CA ASN A 212 -12.49 -11.11 -4.92
C ASN A 212 -13.47 -12.20 -4.48
N VAL A 213 -12.94 -13.41 -4.36
CA VAL A 213 -13.49 -14.54 -3.60
C VAL A 213 -13.25 -14.27 -2.11
N LEU A 214 -14.27 -14.44 -1.27
CA LEU A 214 -14.09 -14.37 0.20
C LEU A 214 -13.36 -15.62 0.69
N TRP A 215 -13.79 -16.80 0.23
CA TRP A 215 -13.04 -18.07 0.34
C TRP A 215 -13.54 -19.13 -0.66
N ARG A 216 -12.68 -20.11 -0.99
CA ARG A 216 -13.02 -21.24 -1.87
C ARG A 216 -13.48 -22.47 -1.07
N GLY A 217 -14.75 -22.85 -1.21
CA GLY A 217 -15.34 -24.07 -0.64
C GLY A 217 -15.22 -25.30 -1.57
N LYS A 218 -15.85 -26.43 -1.19
CA LYS A 218 -15.72 -27.73 -1.89
C LYS A 218 -16.19 -27.74 -3.35
N SER A 219 -17.20 -26.94 -3.70
CA SER A 219 -17.81 -26.92 -5.04
C SER A 219 -18.22 -25.52 -5.50
N SER A 220 -17.84 -24.49 -4.75
CA SER A 220 -18.32 -23.11 -4.90
C SER A 220 -17.32 -22.11 -4.35
N PHE A 221 -17.41 -20.87 -4.82
CA PHE A 221 -16.75 -19.72 -4.20
C PHE A 221 -17.75 -19.02 -3.30
N GLN A 222 -17.42 -18.84 -2.01
CA GLN A 222 -18.17 -17.87 -1.22
C GLN A 222 -17.74 -16.47 -1.67
N ARG A 223 -18.73 -15.66 -2.04
CA ARG A 223 -18.58 -14.28 -2.47
C ARG A 223 -19.64 -13.45 -1.75
N LEU A 224 -19.43 -12.14 -1.67
CA LEU A 224 -20.56 -11.24 -1.39
C LEU A 224 -21.63 -11.44 -2.46
N TRP A 225 -22.90 -11.27 -2.09
CA TRP A 225 -24.00 -11.32 -3.06
C TRP A 225 -23.71 -10.32 -4.18
N ARG A 226 -23.66 -10.79 -5.44
CA ARG A 226 -23.04 -10.05 -6.55
C ARG A 226 -23.50 -8.58 -6.64
N PRO A 227 -24.81 -8.24 -6.57
CA PRO A 227 -25.26 -6.84 -6.60
C PRO A 227 -24.82 -5.96 -5.42
N HIS A 228 -24.27 -6.50 -4.32
CA HIS A 228 -23.58 -5.72 -3.29
C HIS A 228 -22.11 -5.49 -3.66
N ASN A 229 -21.40 -6.53 -4.13
CA ASN A 229 -20.03 -6.40 -4.64
C ASN A 229 -19.94 -5.37 -5.77
N ASP A 230 -20.83 -5.47 -6.76
CA ASP A 230 -20.86 -4.58 -7.93
C ASP A 230 -21.10 -3.11 -7.51
N LYS A 231 -21.89 -2.87 -6.44
CA LYS A 231 -22.09 -1.53 -5.86
C LYS A 231 -20.84 -1.01 -5.14
N LEU A 232 -20.16 -1.85 -4.35
CA LEU A 232 -18.92 -1.47 -3.67
C LEU A 232 -17.82 -1.14 -4.70
N VAL A 233 -17.65 -1.96 -5.73
CA VAL A 233 -16.67 -1.72 -6.81
C VAL A 233 -16.98 -0.44 -7.59
N HIS A 234 -18.27 -0.17 -7.86
CA HIS A 234 -18.68 1.09 -8.52
C HIS A 234 -18.37 2.32 -7.65
N LEU A 235 -18.71 2.27 -6.36
CA LEU A 235 -18.41 3.35 -5.40
C LEU A 235 -16.90 3.57 -5.22
N ALA A 236 -16.13 2.48 -5.13
CA ALA A 236 -14.67 2.51 -5.04
C ALA A 236 -14.05 3.18 -6.28
N LYS A 237 -14.50 2.80 -7.49
CA LYS A 237 -14.10 3.45 -8.73
C LYS A 237 -14.43 4.96 -8.74
N GLN A 238 -15.65 5.35 -8.34
CA GLN A 238 -16.04 6.76 -8.27
C GLN A 238 -15.18 7.56 -7.28
N LYS A 239 -14.91 7.00 -6.09
CA LYS A 239 -14.02 7.61 -5.10
C LYS A 239 -12.58 7.75 -5.63
N TYR A 240 -12.12 6.78 -6.42
CA TYR A 240 -10.81 6.82 -7.07
C TYR A 240 -10.70 7.94 -8.11
N GLU A 241 -11.68 8.04 -9.02
CA GLU A 241 -11.72 9.07 -10.06
C GLU A 241 -11.88 10.48 -9.44
N PHE A 242 -12.60 10.61 -8.32
CA PHE A 242 -12.68 11.85 -7.54
C PHE A 242 -11.34 12.23 -6.90
N ARG A 243 -10.62 11.28 -6.27
CA ARG A 243 -9.25 11.52 -5.78
C ARG A 243 -8.29 11.92 -6.91
N GLN A 244 -8.37 11.28 -8.08
CA GLN A 244 -7.59 11.70 -9.26
C GLN A 244 -7.87 13.12 -9.73
N PHE A 245 -9.10 13.61 -9.62
CA PHE A 245 -9.44 15.00 -9.94
C PHE A 245 -8.80 15.98 -8.94
N ILE A 246 -8.88 15.68 -7.64
CA ILE A 246 -8.20 16.45 -6.59
C ILE A 246 -6.68 16.44 -6.84
N TYR A 247 -6.10 15.28 -7.10
CA TYR A 247 -4.64 15.12 -7.22
C TYR A 247 -4.05 15.83 -8.44
N LYS A 248 -4.76 15.88 -9.58
CA LYS A 248 -4.38 16.74 -10.71
C LYS A 248 -4.40 18.22 -10.30
N THR A 249 -5.47 18.65 -9.63
CA THR A 249 -5.69 20.06 -9.23
C THR A 249 -4.67 20.55 -8.20
N GLU A 250 -4.23 19.68 -7.29
CA GLU A 250 -3.16 19.96 -6.32
C GLU A 250 -1.77 19.99 -6.98
N LEU A 251 -1.46 19.03 -7.87
CA LEU A 251 -0.20 19.02 -8.61
C LEU A 251 -0.04 20.25 -9.52
N ASP A 252 -1.12 20.69 -10.18
CA ASP A 252 -1.14 21.92 -10.98
C ASP A 252 -1.02 23.19 -10.13
N GLN A 253 -1.29 23.14 -8.82
CA GLN A 253 -0.97 24.22 -7.88
C GLN A 253 0.50 24.16 -7.45
N LEU A 254 1.03 22.97 -7.14
CA LEU A 254 2.42 22.79 -6.71
C LEU A 254 3.42 23.15 -7.81
N LYS A 255 3.14 22.79 -9.07
CA LYS A 255 3.98 23.18 -10.22
C LYS A 255 4.02 24.69 -10.43
N ARG A 256 2.89 25.39 -10.23
CA ARG A 256 2.86 26.86 -10.26
C ARG A 256 3.63 27.44 -9.09
N TRP A 257 3.38 26.99 -7.85
CA TRP A 257 4.10 27.45 -6.67
C TRP A 257 5.62 27.24 -6.78
N ALA A 258 6.08 26.07 -7.24
CA ALA A 258 7.51 25.80 -7.45
C ALA A 258 8.13 26.73 -8.51
N LYS A 259 7.37 27.08 -9.56
CA LYS A 259 7.79 28.09 -10.53
C LYS A 259 7.77 29.51 -9.99
N ASP A 260 6.70 29.92 -9.31
CA ASP A 260 6.49 31.27 -8.78
C ASP A 260 7.55 31.64 -7.73
N TRP A 261 8.07 30.64 -7.01
CA TRP A 261 9.22 30.79 -6.10
C TRP A 261 10.59 30.55 -6.74
N GLY A 262 10.65 30.26 -8.04
CA GLY A 262 11.89 30.10 -8.83
C GLY A 262 12.54 28.71 -8.75
N LEU A 263 12.04 27.79 -7.93
CA LEU A 263 12.61 26.45 -7.73
C LEU A 263 12.73 25.66 -9.04
N SER A 264 11.72 25.75 -9.91
CA SER A 264 11.73 25.08 -11.22
C SER A 264 12.66 25.72 -12.27
N GLU A 265 13.28 26.87 -11.97
CA GLU A 265 14.11 27.64 -12.92
C GLU A 265 15.59 27.71 -12.50
N MET A 266 15.98 27.03 -11.42
CA MET A 266 17.35 27.07 -10.85
C MET A 266 18.44 26.46 -11.76
N GLY A 267 18.07 25.60 -12.71
CA GLY A 267 18.99 25.05 -13.72
C GLY A 267 19.93 23.92 -13.24
N PHE A 268 19.74 23.48 -11.99
CA PHE A 268 20.34 22.31 -11.36
C PHE A 268 19.33 21.81 -10.31
N GLY A 269 19.57 20.61 -9.79
CA GLY A 269 18.56 19.89 -9.02
C GLY A 269 17.44 19.37 -9.92
N ARG A 270 16.73 18.37 -9.44
CA ARG A 270 15.86 17.51 -10.23
C ARG A 270 14.42 18.01 -10.11
N GLU A 271 13.66 18.14 -11.21
CA GLU A 271 12.25 18.58 -11.19
C GLU A 271 11.29 17.47 -10.67
N LYS A 272 11.61 16.90 -9.50
CA LYS A 272 10.88 15.80 -8.87
C LYS A 272 9.56 16.25 -8.24
N THR A 273 9.08 17.48 -8.45
CA THR A 273 7.76 17.98 -7.99
C THR A 273 6.61 16.99 -8.21
N THR A 274 6.60 16.31 -9.35
CA THR A 274 5.59 15.27 -9.64
C THR A 274 5.79 13.98 -8.82
N TYR A 275 7.03 13.61 -8.52
CA TYR A 275 7.39 12.44 -7.69
C TYR A 275 7.11 12.71 -6.21
N CYS A 276 7.55 13.86 -5.68
CA CYS A 276 7.28 14.30 -4.31
C CYS A 276 5.77 14.28 -4.04
N TYR A 277 4.99 14.93 -4.91
CA TYR A 277 3.54 14.98 -4.75
C TYR A 277 2.87 13.61 -4.93
N PHE A 278 3.31 12.79 -5.90
CA PHE A 278 2.80 11.42 -6.04
C PHE A 278 2.94 10.62 -4.75
N ALA A 279 4.12 10.65 -4.11
CA ALA A 279 4.37 9.91 -2.88
C ALA A 279 3.44 10.35 -1.74
N VAL A 280 3.20 11.66 -1.63
CA VAL A 280 2.30 12.27 -0.63
C VAL A 280 0.81 11.99 -0.93
N ALA A 281 0.42 11.92 -2.21
CA ALA A 281 -0.97 11.66 -2.60
C ALA A 281 -1.32 10.17 -2.64
N ALA A 282 -0.34 9.29 -2.87
CA ALA A 282 -0.56 7.85 -2.94
C ALA A 282 -0.56 7.17 -1.57
N SER A 283 0.04 7.80 -0.55
CA SER A 283 0.02 7.35 0.85
C SER A 283 -1.26 7.87 1.55
N CYS A 284 -2.10 6.96 2.04
CA CYS A 284 -3.51 7.29 2.33
C CYS A 284 -3.82 7.67 3.79
N SER A 285 -2.82 7.85 4.66
CA SER A 285 -3.04 8.35 6.04
C SER A 285 -3.43 9.82 6.11
N LEU A 286 -3.18 10.60 5.06
CA LEU A 286 -3.58 12.00 5.02
C LEU A 286 -5.09 12.10 4.76
N PRO A 287 -5.85 12.89 5.57
CA PRO A 287 -7.27 13.14 5.35
C PRO A 287 -7.55 13.69 3.94
N HIS A 288 -8.82 13.70 3.51
CA HIS A 288 -9.20 14.32 2.23
C HIS A 288 -8.86 15.82 2.14
N ASP A 289 -8.54 16.47 3.27
CA ASP A 289 -7.97 17.81 3.33
C ASP A 289 -6.79 17.99 2.36
N SER A 290 -6.84 19.09 1.63
CA SER A 290 -5.83 19.50 0.66
C SER A 290 -4.63 20.15 1.35
N ASP A 291 -4.86 20.88 2.45
CA ASP A 291 -3.82 21.71 3.06
C ASP A 291 -2.66 20.88 3.61
N ILE A 292 -2.92 19.76 4.29
CA ILE A 292 -1.83 18.90 4.82
C ILE A 292 -1.04 18.24 3.67
N ARG A 293 -1.70 17.73 2.61
CA ARG A 293 -0.99 17.20 1.42
C ARG A 293 -0.12 18.28 0.77
N MET A 294 -0.65 19.49 0.61
CA MET A 294 0.07 20.61 0.01
C MET A 294 1.25 21.06 0.87
N MET A 295 1.13 21.07 2.20
CA MET A 295 2.25 21.34 3.13
C MET A 295 3.35 20.29 2.99
N VAL A 296 3.00 19.00 3.15
CA VAL A 296 3.94 17.87 3.09
C VAL A 296 4.67 17.84 1.74
N ALA A 297 3.96 18.07 0.63
CA ALA A 297 4.55 18.10 -0.70
C ALA A 297 5.47 19.32 -0.90
N LYS A 298 5.10 20.53 -0.43
CA LYS A 298 6.00 21.70 -0.45
C LYS A 298 7.27 21.46 0.35
N SER A 299 7.19 20.85 1.54
CA SER A 299 8.36 20.46 2.32
C SER A 299 9.26 19.50 1.54
N ALA A 300 8.70 18.43 0.97
CA ALA A 300 9.47 17.44 0.20
C ALA A 300 10.15 18.03 -1.05
N ILE A 301 9.52 19.01 -1.72
CA ILE A 301 10.10 19.74 -2.86
C ILE A 301 11.28 20.61 -2.40
N ILE A 302 11.13 21.39 -1.32
CA ILE A 302 12.23 22.22 -0.78
C ILE A 302 13.38 21.33 -0.30
N ILE A 303 13.08 20.22 0.38
CA ILE A 303 14.07 19.22 0.80
C ILE A 303 14.86 18.74 -0.42
N THR A 304 14.20 18.25 -1.47
CA THR A 304 14.89 17.72 -2.66
C THR A 304 15.77 18.77 -3.35
N VAL A 305 15.29 20.02 -3.46
CA VAL A 305 16.03 21.11 -4.12
C VAL A 305 17.16 21.67 -3.24
N ALA A 306 17.06 21.54 -1.92
CA ALA A 306 18.14 21.88 -0.99
C ALA A 306 19.21 20.79 -0.94
N ASP A 307 18.82 19.52 -0.78
CA ASP A 307 19.66 18.33 -0.86
C ASP A 307 20.51 18.36 -2.15
N ASP A 308 19.87 18.54 -3.32
CA ASP A 308 20.52 18.72 -4.63
C ASP A 308 21.44 19.97 -4.72
N PHE A 309 21.32 20.96 -3.84
CA PHE A 309 22.21 22.15 -3.78
C PHE A 309 23.44 21.93 -2.91
N PHE A 310 23.31 21.17 -1.82
CA PHE A 310 24.41 20.75 -0.95
C PHE A 310 25.29 19.68 -1.63
N ASP A 311 24.70 18.76 -2.41
CA ASP A 311 25.43 17.75 -3.18
C ASP A 311 26.20 18.35 -4.38
N MET A 312 25.50 19.03 -5.31
CA MET A 312 26.00 19.13 -6.70
C MET A 312 26.65 20.45 -7.12
N LYS A 313 26.47 21.56 -6.38
CA LYS A 313 26.72 22.90 -6.95
C LYS A 313 27.43 23.91 -6.07
N ALA A 314 27.06 24.00 -4.80
CA ALA A 314 27.45 25.15 -3.97
C ALA A 314 28.91 25.05 -3.50
N SER A 315 29.57 26.20 -3.38
CA SER A 315 30.78 26.29 -2.56
C SER A 315 30.44 26.17 -1.07
N LEU A 316 31.37 25.67 -0.25
CA LEU A 316 31.16 25.54 1.20
C LEU A 316 30.83 26.91 1.86
N ASP A 317 31.35 28.02 1.31
CA ASP A 317 31.01 29.38 1.74
C ASP A 317 29.54 29.74 1.44
N GLU A 318 28.97 29.29 0.32
CA GLU A 318 27.56 29.49 -0.02
C GLU A 318 26.63 28.64 0.84
N LEU A 319 27.00 27.38 1.11
CA LEU A 319 26.27 26.49 2.03
C LEU A 319 26.28 27.04 3.46
N THR A 320 27.45 27.42 3.95
CA THR A 320 27.62 28.08 5.26
C THR A 320 26.79 29.37 5.33
N SER A 321 26.78 30.17 4.26
CA SER A 321 25.97 31.39 4.18
C SER A 321 24.46 31.10 4.21
N LEU A 322 23.98 30.05 3.55
CA LEU A 322 22.59 29.62 3.56
C LEU A 322 22.15 29.11 4.94
N THR A 323 22.91 28.19 5.54
CA THR A 323 22.61 27.65 6.87
C THR A 323 22.67 28.73 7.95
N HIS A 324 23.61 29.69 7.87
CA HIS A 324 23.59 30.88 8.74
C HIS A 324 22.40 31.81 8.48
N ALA A 325 21.95 31.96 7.23
CA ALA A 325 20.76 32.77 6.91
C ALA A 325 19.48 32.16 7.46
N ILE A 326 19.35 30.82 7.42
CA ILE A 326 18.26 30.06 8.01
C ILE A 326 18.31 30.17 9.54
N ARG A 327 19.48 29.99 10.18
CA ARG A 327 19.64 30.10 11.65
C ARG A 327 19.13 31.42 12.25
N ARG A 328 19.35 32.53 11.54
CA ARG A 328 18.90 33.88 11.96
C ARG A 328 17.56 34.29 11.35
N TRP A 329 17.02 33.46 10.45
CA TRP A 329 15.86 33.70 9.59
C TRP A 329 15.87 35.05 8.84
N ASP A 330 16.99 35.38 8.18
CA ASP A 330 17.16 36.59 7.36
C ASP A 330 17.99 36.30 6.10
N ALA A 331 17.43 36.59 4.92
CA ALA A 331 18.06 36.44 3.61
C ALA A 331 19.21 37.44 3.30
N LYS A 332 19.52 38.36 4.21
CA LYS A 332 20.56 39.40 4.02
C LYS A 332 21.93 38.81 3.70
N GLY A 333 22.48 39.18 2.53
CA GLY A 333 23.75 38.65 2.04
C GLY A 333 23.63 37.39 1.18
N LEU A 334 22.46 36.72 1.14
CA LEU A 334 22.25 35.66 0.15
C LEU A 334 22.14 36.25 -1.26
N CYS A 335 22.80 35.59 -2.19
CA CYS A 335 22.69 35.76 -3.64
C CYS A 335 22.26 34.43 -4.28
N GLY A 336 22.09 34.42 -5.61
CA GLY A 336 21.85 33.21 -6.39
C GLY A 336 20.76 32.28 -5.81
N ASP A 337 21.08 30.99 -5.83
CA ASP A 337 20.14 29.89 -5.60
C ASP A 337 19.79 29.68 -4.12
N GLY A 338 20.75 29.88 -3.21
CA GLY A 338 20.45 29.87 -1.78
C GLY A 338 19.41 30.91 -1.38
N LYS A 339 19.34 32.05 -2.09
CA LYS A 339 18.29 33.06 -1.90
C LYS A 339 16.92 32.60 -2.42
N ILE A 340 16.88 31.73 -3.42
CA ILE A 340 15.65 31.14 -3.97
C ILE A 340 15.11 30.12 -2.96
N ILE A 341 15.96 29.18 -2.52
CA ILE A 341 15.65 28.17 -1.49
C ILE A 341 15.13 28.84 -0.20
N PHE A 342 15.86 29.83 0.34
CA PHE A 342 15.45 30.55 1.55
C PHE A 342 14.06 31.19 1.40
N LYS A 343 13.75 31.81 0.25
CA LYS A 343 12.45 32.46 0.02
C LYS A 343 11.29 31.47 -0.05
N ALA A 344 11.48 30.34 -0.74
CA ALA A 344 10.46 29.29 -0.79
C ALA A 344 10.19 28.72 0.61
N LEU A 345 11.25 28.56 1.40
CA LEU A 345 11.19 28.07 2.79
C LEU A 345 10.48 29.08 3.71
N ASP A 346 10.83 30.37 3.63
CA ASP A 346 10.16 31.43 4.40
C ASP A 346 8.67 31.55 4.03
N ASN A 347 8.31 31.40 2.76
CA ASN A 347 6.91 31.31 2.33
C ASN A 347 6.20 30.10 2.95
N LEU A 348 6.80 28.91 2.89
CA LEU A 348 6.21 27.68 3.41
C LEU A 348 5.99 27.77 4.92
N VAL A 349 7.01 28.16 5.68
CA VAL A 349 6.92 28.31 7.15
C VAL A 349 5.90 29.38 7.53
N SER A 350 5.86 30.50 6.81
CA SER A 350 4.86 31.55 7.04
C SER A 350 3.43 31.09 6.73
N GLU A 351 3.23 30.32 5.65
CA GLU A 351 1.91 29.75 5.31
C GLU A 351 1.44 28.74 6.37
N MET A 352 2.34 27.85 6.82
CA MET A 352 2.07 26.92 7.91
C MET A 352 1.70 27.66 9.20
N ALA A 353 2.59 28.51 9.71
CA ALA A 353 2.37 29.22 10.97
C ALA A 353 1.08 30.07 10.94
N ALA A 354 0.78 30.76 9.84
CA ALA A 354 -0.45 31.53 9.70
C ALA A 354 -1.72 30.65 9.67
N LYS A 355 -1.68 29.46 9.03
CA LYS A 355 -2.79 28.50 9.05
C LYS A 355 -3.00 27.91 10.44
N TYR A 356 -1.94 27.53 11.14
CA TYR A 356 -2.02 26.98 12.49
C TYR A 356 -2.49 28.02 13.52
N LEU A 357 -1.92 29.22 13.50
CA LEU A 357 -2.34 30.35 14.34
C LEU A 357 -3.82 30.71 14.15
N LYS A 358 -4.34 30.61 12.92
CA LYS A 358 -5.76 30.82 12.62
C LYS A 358 -6.67 29.70 13.18
N ARG A 359 -6.15 28.48 13.35
CA ARG A 359 -6.91 27.31 13.83
C ARG A 359 -6.88 27.17 15.35
N GLU A 360 -5.68 27.22 15.95
CA GLU A 360 -5.44 26.98 17.38
C GLU A 360 -5.28 28.24 18.22
N GLY A 361 -5.04 29.40 17.60
CA GLY A 361 -4.66 30.63 18.31
C GLY A 361 -3.22 30.64 18.85
N ILE A 362 -2.38 29.66 18.47
CA ILE A 362 -0.99 29.53 18.91
C ILE A 362 -0.04 29.74 17.72
N ASP A 363 1.03 30.51 17.92
CA ASP A 363 2.11 30.65 16.93
C ASP A 363 3.15 29.52 17.09
N ILE A 364 3.43 28.81 15.99
CA ILE A 364 4.43 27.73 15.91
C ILE A 364 5.67 28.13 15.10
N THR A 365 5.78 29.41 14.69
CA THR A 365 6.85 29.90 13.82
C THR A 365 8.25 29.49 14.29
N SER A 366 8.58 29.61 15.59
CA SER A 366 9.89 29.19 16.10
C SER A 366 10.15 27.71 15.83
N SER A 367 9.28 26.82 16.31
CA SER A 367 9.50 25.36 16.20
C SER A 367 9.59 24.87 14.75
N LEU A 368 8.89 25.51 13.81
CA LEU A 368 9.09 25.24 12.39
C LEU A 368 10.50 25.67 11.92
N ARG A 369 10.95 26.88 12.27
CA ARG A 369 12.28 27.39 11.93
C ARG A 369 13.40 26.57 12.57
N ASP A 370 13.20 26.12 13.80
CA ASP A 370 14.17 25.36 14.59
C ASP A 370 14.42 23.97 13.95
N ILE A 371 13.37 23.24 13.55
CA ILE A 371 13.48 21.97 12.81
C ILE A 371 14.16 22.17 11.45
N TRP A 372 13.74 23.17 10.66
CA TRP A 372 14.35 23.44 9.36
C TRP A 372 15.82 23.84 9.48
N TYR A 373 16.20 24.60 10.52
CA TYR A 373 17.60 24.90 10.79
C TYR A 373 18.41 23.63 11.12
N GLU A 374 17.87 22.70 11.90
CA GLU A 374 18.54 21.43 12.21
C GLU A 374 18.84 20.63 10.92
N THR A 375 17.87 20.56 10.00
CA THR A 375 18.04 19.88 8.69
C THR A 375 19.15 20.52 7.86
N PHE A 376 19.12 21.85 7.68
CA PHE A 376 20.16 22.58 6.93
C PHE A 376 21.52 22.64 7.63
N PHE A 377 21.58 22.35 8.93
CA PHE A 377 22.84 22.16 9.65
C PHE A 377 23.40 20.75 9.45
N ALA A 378 22.56 19.71 9.41
CA ALA A 378 22.99 18.34 9.12
C ALA A 378 23.61 18.21 7.72
N TRP A 379 22.95 18.73 6.67
CA TRP A 379 23.54 18.75 5.32
C TRP A 379 24.87 19.52 5.26
N LEU A 380 25.00 20.62 6.01
CA LEU A 380 26.27 21.35 6.07
C LEU A 380 27.39 20.48 6.66
N VAL A 381 27.09 19.68 7.70
CA VAL A 381 28.07 18.76 8.30
C VAL A 381 28.45 17.64 7.34
N GLU A 382 27.50 17.07 6.58
CA GLU A 382 27.79 16.07 5.54
C GLU A 382 28.67 16.65 4.41
N SER A 383 28.36 17.87 3.93
CA SER A 383 29.20 18.59 2.97
C SER A 383 30.58 18.93 3.55
N GLU A 384 30.68 19.27 4.84
CA GLU A 384 31.96 19.45 5.52
C GLU A 384 32.76 18.15 5.67
N TRP A 385 32.11 16.99 5.77
CA TRP A 385 32.81 15.70 5.80
C TRP A 385 33.45 15.38 4.44
N GLY A 386 32.66 15.41 3.37
CA GLY A 386 33.17 15.16 2.01
C GLY A 386 34.25 16.16 1.58
N SER A 387 34.03 17.47 1.81
CA SER A 387 34.97 18.51 1.38
C SER A 387 36.28 18.61 2.18
N LYS A 388 36.42 17.86 3.29
CA LYS A 388 37.60 17.87 4.18
C LYS A 388 38.22 16.49 4.39
N ASP A 389 37.81 15.47 3.62
CA ASP A 389 38.20 14.06 3.79
C ASP A 389 37.96 13.51 5.22
N ILE A 390 36.95 14.03 5.94
CA ILE A 390 36.64 13.59 7.31
C ILE A 390 35.78 12.33 7.26
N ILE A 391 36.28 11.27 7.88
CA ILE A 391 35.53 10.03 8.09
C ILE A 391 34.94 10.06 9.51
N PRO A 392 33.62 10.25 9.68
CA PRO A 392 32.97 10.13 10.99
C PRO A 392 32.98 8.68 11.49
N SER A 393 32.78 8.48 12.79
CA SER A 393 32.39 7.17 13.32
C SER A 393 30.98 6.78 12.85
N MET A 394 30.62 5.51 12.99
CA MET A 394 29.28 5.02 12.62
C MET A 394 28.17 5.73 13.42
N ASP A 395 28.42 6.02 14.71
CA ASP A 395 27.43 6.67 15.57
C ASP A 395 27.25 8.15 15.19
N GLU A 396 28.35 8.90 15.00
CA GLU A 396 28.32 10.29 14.52
C GLU A 396 27.65 10.41 13.14
N TYR A 397 27.96 9.50 12.21
CA TYR A 397 27.32 9.43 10.89
C TYR A 397 25.80 9.23 11.01
N LEU A 398 25.35 8.31 11.86
CA LEU A 398 23.93 8.02 12.00
C LEU A 398 23.17 9.12 12.76
N GLU A 399 23.79 9.81 13.73
CA GLU A 399 23.18 10.96 14.39
C GLU A 399 22.90 12.11 13.40
N VAL A 400 23.85 12.45 12.53
CA VAL A 400 23.65 13.47 11.48
C VAL A 400 22.73 12.96 10.37
N GLY A 401 22.96 11.72 9.89
CA GLY A 401 22.20 11.10 8.82
C GLY A 401 20.70 10.94 9.13
N MET A 402 20.35 10.68 10.39
CA MET A 402 18.96 10.68 10.85
C MET A 402 18.27 12.04 10.69
N VAL A 403 19.02 13.15 10.73
CA VAL A 403 18.50 14.50 10.55
C VAL A 403 18.50 14.90 9.07
N SER A 404 19.59 14.67 8.32
CA SER A 404 19.72 15.06 6.91
C SER A 404 18.66 14.42 6.00
N ILE A 405 18.27 13.17 6.27
CA ILE A 405 17.18 12.49 5.55
C ILE A 405 15.79 13.15 5.74
N ALA A 406 15.69 14.18 6.58
CA ALA A 406 14.61 15.17 6.67
C ALA A 406 13.17 14.65 6.89
N THR A 407 12.99 13.36 7.22
CA THR A 407 11.65 12.76 7.39
C THR A 407 10.88 13.35 8.57
N HIS A 408 11.58 13.71 9.64
CA HIS A 408 11.02 14.44 10.78
C HIS A 408 10.50 15.83 10.38
N THR A 409 11.24 16.57 9.55
CA THR A 409 10.90 17.89 8.97
C THR A 409 9.65 17.85 8.10
N VAL A 410 9.32 16.70 7.51
CA VAL A 410 8.08 16.47 6.77
C VAL A 410 6.93 16.06 7.72
N VAL A 411 7.16 15.06 8.57
CA VAL A 411 6.09 14.39 9.33
C VAL A 411 5.66 15.15 10.59
N LEU A 412 6.59 15.74 11.34
CA LEU A 412 6.24 16.39 12.61
C LEU A 412 5.37 17.64 12.41
N PRO A 413 5.70 18.60 11.52
CA PRO A 413 4.82 19.74 11.26
C PRO A 413 3.43 19.32 10.78
N ALA A 414 3.36 18.33 9.87
CA ALA A 414 2.11 17.81 9.34
C ALA A 414 1.24 17.12 10.42
N SER A 415 1.88 16.44 11.39
CA SER A 415 1.20 15.78 12.50
C SER A 415 0.47 16.76 13.44
N CYS A 416 0.92 18.01 13.53
CA CYS A 416 0.18 19.05 14.26
C CYS A 416 -1.16 19.44 13.61
N TYR A 417 -1.34 19.19 12.30
CA TYR A 417 -2.61 19.49 11.61
C TYR A 417 -3.60 18.33 11.61
N LEU A 418 -3.21 17.13 12.05
CA LEU A 418 -4.12 16.00 12.20
C LEU A 418 -5.07 16.20 13.39
N GLU A 419 -6.09 15.34 13.48
CA GLU A 419 -7.05 15.31 14.58
C GLU A 419 -7.14 13.88 15.14
N PRO A 420 -6.72 13.62 16.40
CA PRO A 420 -6.12 14.57 17.35
C PRO A 420 -4.70 15.02 16.94
N SER A 421 -4.40 16.29 17.20
CA SER A 421 -3.13 16.93 16.82
C SER A 421 -1.92 16.49 17.66
N LEU A 422 -0.75 16.44 17.04
CA LEU A 422 0.54 16.35 17.76
C LEU A 422 0.77 17.60 18.64
N PRO A 423 1.07 17.45 19.95
CA PRO A 423 1.45 18.58 20.80
C PRO A 423 2.74 19.27 20.34
N ILE A 424 2.72 20.61 20.30
CA ILE A 424 3.82 21.47 19.81
C ILE A 424 5.15 21.21 20.55
N SER A 425 5.11 20.73 21.80
CA SER A 425 6.31 20.33 22.55
C SER A 425 7.10 19.20 21.88
N LYS A 426 6.46 18.33 21.11
CA LYS A 426 7.10 17.23 20.35
C LYS A 426 7.70 17.72 19.01
N LEU A 427 7.61 19.02 18.68
CA LEU A 427 8.33 19.68 17.56
C LEU A 427 9.73 20.20 17.95
N ARG A 428 10.26 19.84 19.12
CA ARG A 428 11.50 20.43 19.64
C ARG A 428 12.72 19.53 19.39
N PRO A 429 13.70 19.97 18.59
CA PRO A 429 14.98 19.28 18.49
C PRO A 429 15.74 19.28 19.84
N PRO A 430 16.49 18.22 20.20
CA PRO A 430 16.55 16.88 19.60
C PRO A 430 15.66 15.85 20.34
N GLU A 431 14.64 16.31 21.08
CA GLU A 431 13.80 15.52 22.00
C GLU A 431 12.76 14.64 21.28
N TYR A 432 13.11 14.11 20.11
CA TYR A 432 12.25 13.30 19.26
C TYR A 432 11.84 11.97 19.92
N GLU A 433 10.57 11.60 19.73
CA GLU A 433 9.99 10.31 20.13
C GLU A 433 10.70 9.12 19.47
N THR A 434 10.65 7.95 20.13
CA THR A 434 11.23 6.70 19.61
C THR A 434 10.68 6.37 18.22
N LEU A 435 9.38 6.57 17.96
CA LEU A 435 8.79 6.32 16.64
C LEU A 435 9.35 7.26 15.55
N THR A 436 9.61 8.53 15.87
CA THR A 436 10.20 9.49 14.93
C THR A 436 11.66 9.14 14.67
N LYS A 437 12.43 8.80 15.72
CA LYS A 437 13.81 8.31 15.60
C LYS A 437 13.90 7.03 14.78
N LEU A 438 12.95 6.09 14.94
CA LEU A 438 12.82 4.89 14.12
C LEU A 438 12.54 5.23 12.64
N LEU A 439 11.61 6.15 12.35
CA LEU A 439 11.36 6.63 10.99
C LEU A 439 12.62 7.23 10.36
N MET A 440 13.36 8.08 11.08
CA MET A 440 14.60 8.71 10.65
C MET A 440 15.67 7.66 10.28
N ILE A 441 16.04 6.77 11.21
CA ILE A 441 17.10 5.77 10.98
C ILE A 441 16.75 4.77 9.87
N ILE A 442 15.49 4.32 9.81
CA ILE A 442 15.02 3.40 8.76
C ILE A 442 15.11 4.05 7.39
N SER A 443 14.83 5.36 7.29
CA SER A 443 14.84 6.10 6.03
C SER A 443 16.27 6.36 5.53
N ARG A 444 17.21 6.70 6.42
CA ARG A 444 18.64 6.81 6.09
C ARG A 444 19.18 5.47 5.60
N LEU A 445 19.09 4.42 6.44
CA LEU A 445 19.60 3.08 6.08
C LEU A 445 18.95 2.48 4.82
N LEU A 446 17.70 2.85 4.50
CA LEU A 446 17.06 2.49 3.22
C LEU A 446 17.75 3.14 2.03
N ASN A 447 17.99 4.46 2.11
CA ASN A 447 18.66 5.21 1.06
C ASN A 447 20.11 4.74 0.89
N ASP A 448 20.90 4.68 1.98
CA ASP A 448 22.31 4.25 2.00
C ASP A 448 22.54 2.92 1.28
N MET A 449 21.65 1.94 1.49
CA MET A 449 21.71 0.62 0.86
C MET A 449 21.52 0.66 -0.67
N GLN A 450 21.06 1.77 -1.23
CA GLN A 450 20.71 1.98 -2.64
C GLN A 450 21.46 3.15 -3.29
N SER A 451 22.23 3.93 -2.52
CA SER A 451 23.03 5.07 -2.98
C SER A 451 24.54 4.90 -2.82
N TYR A 452 25.02 3.86 -2.10
CA TYR A 452 26.45 3.66 -1.82
C TYR A 452 27.37 3.71 -3.07
N GLU A 453 26.88 3.35 -4.26
CA GLU A 453 27.67 3.44 -5.51
C GLU A 453 27.90 4.89 -5.96
N LYS A 454 26.90 5.78 -5.79
CA LYS A 454 27.04 7.24 -5.99
C LYS A 454 28.04 7.82 -4.99
N GLU A 455 27.91 7.45 -3.72
CA GLU A 455 28.76 7.99 -2.66
C GLU A 455 30.21 7.49 -2.73
N ILE A 456 30.48 6.33 -3.35
CA ILE A 456 31.84 5.91 -3.73
C ILE A 456 32.45 6.85 -4.78
N ASP A 457 31.71 7.20 -5.83
CA ASP A 457 32.18 8.08 -6.91
C ASP A 457 32.34 9.54 -6.45
N GLU A 458 31.54 9.98 -5.46
CA GLU A 458 31.57 11.32 -4.88
C GLU A 458 32.50 11.46 -3.65
N GLY A 459 32.91 10.35 -3.03
CA GLY A 459 33.79 10.33 -1.84
C GLY A 459 33.10 10.62 -0.51
N ILE A 460 31.77 10.49 -0.44
CA ILE A 460 30.92 10.90 0.70
C ILE A 460 30.73 9.72 1.70
N PRO A 461 30.64 9.96 3.02
CA PRO A 461 30.34 8.90 4.00
C PRO A 461 28.97 8.23 3.77
N ASN A 462 28.90 6.92 3.97
CA ASN A 462 27.68 6.09 3.89
C ASN A 462 27.79 4.93 4.89
N SER A 463 26.69 4.49 5.52
CA SER A 463 26.73 3.46 6.58
C SER A 463 27.27 2.09 6.12
N VAL A 464 27.01 1.67 4.89
CA VAL A 464 27.57 0.44 4.29
C VAL A 464 29.08 0.57 4.12
N LEU A 465 29.54 1.71 3.60
CA LEU A 465 30.96 1.99 3.35
C LEU A 465 31.75 2.14 4.66
N LEU A 466 31.17 2.80 5.66
CA LEU A 466 31.74 2.92 7.00
C LEU A 466 31.84 1.56 7.70
N TYR A 467 30.81 0.71 7.58
CA TYR A 467 30.87 -0.65 8.14
C TYR A 467 31.96 -1.50 7.46
N MET A 468 32.04 -1.49 6.12
CA MET A 468 33.09 -2.19 5.38
C MET A 468 34.50 -1.66 5.72
N ARG A 469 34.67 -0.34 5.90
CA ARG A 469 35.93 0.28 6.31
C ARG A 469 36.37 -0.15 7.71
N ASN A 470 35.42 -0.35 8.62
CA ASN A 470 35.69 -0.75 10.00
C ASN A 470 35.91 -2.26 10.19
N ASN A 471 35.58 -3.09 9.18
CA ASN A 471 35.74 -4.55 9.20
C ASN A 471 36.40 -4.99 7.88
N PRO A 472 37.73 -4.83 7.70
CA PRO A 472 38.41 -4.96 6.40
C PRO A 472 38.36 -6.35 5.74
N GLU A 473 37.92 -7.38 6.47
CA GLU A 473 37.66 -8.73 5.99
C GLU A 473 36.29 -8.90 5.32
N VAL A 474 35.37 -7.95 5.52
CA VAL A 474 33.97 -7.98 5.05
C VAL A 474 33.87 -7.41 3.64
N ASN A 475 33.13 -8.08 2.76
CA ASN A 475 32.85 -7.58 1.40
C ASN A 475 31.56 -6.74 1.32
N ILE A 476 31.36 -6.04 0.21
CA ILE A 476 30.21 -5.12 0.03
C ILE A 476 28.85 -5.83 0.16
N GLU A 477 28.71 -7.07 -0.29
CA GLU A 477 27.46 -7.85 -0.24
C GLU A 477 27.13 -8.26 1.21
N GLU A 478 28.16 -8.59 1.99
CA GLU A 478 28.06 -8.86 3.43
C GLU A 478 27.74 -7.59 4.23
N ALA A 479 28.37 -6.46 3.91
CA ALA A 479 28.10 -5.16 4.51
C ALA A 479 26.65 -4.71 4.26
N ILE A 480 26.17 -4.83 3.02
CA ILE A 480 24.76 -4.59 2.66
C ILE A 480 23.84 -5.56 3.41
N SER A 481 24.25 -6.81 3.63
CA SER A 481 23.46 -7.79 4.40
C SER A 481 23.38 -7.43 5.89
N PHE A 482 24.46 -6.95 6.49
CA PHE A 482 24.50 -6.49 7.88
C PHE A 482 23.58 -5.28 8.10
N VAL A 483 23.69 -4.25 7.24
CA VAL A 483 22.78 -3.09 7.29
C VAL A 483 21.33 -3.51 7.06
N ARG A 484 21.07 -4.45 6.15
CA ARG A 484 19.73 -5.03 5.93
C ARG A 484 19.17 -5.74 7.17
N GLU A 485 20.02 -6.40 7.98
CA GLU A 485 19.59 -7.06 9.21
C GLU A 485 19.19 -6.04 10.30
N ILE A 486 19.99 -4.99 10.50
CA ILE A 486 19.65 -3.86 11.39
C ILE A 486 18.34 -3.23 10.94
N LEU A 487 18.24 -2.92 9.64
CA LEU A 487 17.08 -2.29 9.03
C LEU A 487 15.79 -3.11 9.20
N ASN A 488 15.85 -4.44 9.10
CA ASN A 488 14.69 -5.31 9.32
C ASN A 488 14.23 -5.27 10.79
N LYS A 489 15.16 -5.39 11.76
CA LYS A 489 14.84 -5.27 13.19
C LYS A 489 14.17 -3.93 13.52
N LYS A 490 14.68 -2.82 12.94
CA LYS A 490 14.06 -1.50 13.14
C LYS A 490 12.68 -1.37 12.52
N LYS A 491 12.37 -2.05 11.42
CA LYS A 491 11.02 -2.09 10.85
C LYS A 491 10.03 -2.84 11.73
N GLU A 492 10.45 -3.91 12.39
CA GLU A 492 9.66 -4.64 13.39
C GLU A 492 9.40 -3.75 14.63
N GLU A 493 10.42 -3.04 15.14
CA GLU A 493 10.28 -2.07 16.23
C GLU A 493 9.31 -0.91 15.86
N LEU A 494 9.45 -0.34 14.66
CA LEU A 494 8.55 0.72 14.16
C LEU A 494 7.10 0.21 14.07
N LEU A 495 6.90 -1.01 13.59
CA LEU A 495 5.59 -1.64 13.51
C LEU A 495 4.89 -1.73 14.86
N GLU A 496 5.62 -2.17 15.89
CA GLU A 496 5.11 -2.29 17.25
C GLU A 496 4.70 -0.93 17.82
N HIS A 497 5.56 0.09 17.69
CA HIS A 497 5.25 1.45 18.13
C HIS A 497 4.04 2.08 17.39
N VAL A 498 3.87 1.81 16.10
CA VAL A 498 2.72 2.32 15.32
C VAL A 498 1.42 1.62 15.68
N LEU A 499 1.43 0.29 15.82
CA LEU A 499 0.21 -0.53 15.84
C LEU A 499 -0.27 -0.93 17.23
N VAL A 500 0.57 -0.90 18.26
CA VAL A 500 0.18 -1.26 19.64
C VAL A 500 -0.23 -0.01 20.40
N ASP A 501 -1.47 0.04 20.91
CA ASP A 501 -1.90 1.17 21.74
C ASP A 501 -1.14 1.21 23.07
N GLY A 502 -0.68 2.40 23.47
CA GLY A 502 0.10 2.63 24.69
C GLY A 502 1.63 2.52 24.56
N PHE A 503 2.17 2.24 23.37
CA PHE A 503 3.63 2.16 23.13
C PHE A 503 4.35 3.52 22.92
N THR A 504 3.61 4.63 22.88
CA THR A 504 4.11 6.02 22.73
C THR A 504 2.94 6.99 23.00
N ASP A 505 3.25 8.23 23.39
CA ASP A 505 2.27 9.31 23.62
C ASP A 505 1.61 9.83 22.32
N LEU A 506 2.07 9.39 21.15
CA LEU A 506 1.65 9.92 19.85
C LEU A 506 0.21 9.50 19.47
N PRO A 507 -0.66 10.44 19.05
CA PRO A 507 -2.00 10.12 18.54
C PRO A 507 -1.96 9.10 17.39
N LYS A 508 -3.00 8.26 17.29
CA LYS A 508 -3.09 7.15 16.32
C LYS A 508 -2.86 7.63 14.88
N GLU A 509 -3.41 8.77 14.53
CA GLU A 509 -3.35 9.43 13.24
C GLU A 509 -1.92 9.90 12.94
N CYS A 510 -1.23 10.47 13.95
CA CYS A 510 0.19 10.82 13.87
C CYS A 510 1.08 9.59 13.66
N ARG A 511 0.77 8.46 14.31
CA ARG A 511 1.47 7.18 14.13
C ARG A 511 1.25 6.60 12.73
N LEU A 512 0.02 6.67 12.22
CA LEU A 512 -0.31 6.24 10.85
C LEU A 512 0.35 7.12 9.78
N LEU A 513 0.58 8.41 10.05
CA LEU A 513 1.40 9.28 9.19
C LEU A 513 2.88 8.89 9.21
N HIS A 514 3.46 8.56 10.37
CA HIS A 514 4.83 8.02 10.45
C HIS A 514 4.99 6.73 9.62
N LEU A 515 4.07 5.77 9.79
CA LEU A 515 4.04 4.54 8.97
C LEU A 515 3.94 4.86 7.47
N SER A 516 3.12 5.82 7.09
CA SER A 516 2.91 6.18 5.68
C SER A 516 4.11 6.87 5.06
N CYS A 517 4.85 7.69 5.82
CA CYS A 517 6.14 8.22 5.42
C CYS A 517 7.18 7.09 5.26
N PHE A 518 7.28 6.18 6.23
CA PHE A 518 8.13 4.99 6.10
C PHE A 518 7.78 4.16 4.85
N LYS A 519 6.50 3.93 4.57
CA LYS A 519 6.06 3.21 3.36
C LYS A 519 6.46 3.92 2.06
N VAL A 520 6.51 5.25 2.06
CA VAL A 520 7.04 6.04 0.93
C VAL A 520 8.54 5.80 0.74
N PHE A 521 9.34 5.88 1.80
CA PHE A 521 10.79 5.59 1.72
C PHE A 521 11.06 4.13 1.34
N GLN A 522 10.31 3.18 1.90
CA GLN A 522 10.39 1.79 1.49
C GLN A 522 10.00 1.59 0.02
N MET A 523 8.99 2.30 -0.50
CA MET A 523 8.63 2.27 -1.92
C MET A 523 9.76 2.84 -2.81
N PHE A 524 10.43 3.92 -2.39
CA PHE A 524 11.54 4.52 -3.14
C PHE A 524 12.79 3.63 -3.18
N PHE A 525 13.10 2.92 -2.08
CA PHE A 525 14.39 2.26 -1.87
C PHE A 525 14.28 0.74 -1.61
N ASN A 526 13.24 0.07 -2.12
CA ASN A 526 12.99 -1.36 -1.82
C ASN A 526 14.05 -2.31 -2.43
N SER A 527 14.57 -1.96 -3.60
CA SER A 527 15.29 -2.88 -4.51
C SER A 527 16.06 -2.18 -5.64
N SER A 528 15.75 -0.90 -5.88
CA SER A 528 16.49 0.08 -6.67
C SER A 528 16.27 1.44 -6.01
N ASN A 529 17.08 2.45 -6.34
CA ASN A 529 16.74 3.85 -6.06
C ASN A 529 15.73 4.35 -7.11
N ARG A 530 14.43 4.12 -6.85
CA ARG A 530 13.34 4.51 -7.75
C ARG A 530 13.10 6.02 -7.80
N TYR A 531 13.57 6.77 -6.81
CA TYR A 531 13.37 8.22 -6.72
C TYR A 531 14.23 8.95 -7.75
N ASP A 532 15.50 8.57 -7.82
CA ASP A 532 16.47 9.14 -8.75
C ASP A 532 16.13 8.76 -10.19
N SER A 533 15.62 7.54 -10.41
CA SER A 533 15.18 7.03 -11.71
C SER A 533 14.06 7.85 -12.36
N ASP A 534 14.35 8.43 -13.53
CA ASP A 534 13.38 9.21 -14.32
C ASP A 534 12.35 8.36 -15.09
N THR A 535 12.34 7.03 -14.89
CA THR A 535 11.40 6.12 -15.59
C THR A 535 10.65 5.17 -14.68
N GLU A 536 11.26 4.63 -13.61
CA GLU A 536 10.68 3.54 -12.81
C GLU A 536 9.38 3.90 -12.10
N MET A 537 9.11 5.19 -11.86
CA MET A 537 7.88 5.65 -11.20
C MET A 537 6.81 6.20 -12.15
N LEU A 538 7.09 6.35 -13.45
CA LEU A 538 6.18 7.04 -14.37
C LEU A 538 4.82 6.33 -14.54
N ASP A 539 4.81 5.00 -14.58
CA ASP A 539 3.57 4.20 -14.67
C ASP A 539 2.75 4.26 -13.36
N ASP A 540 3.42 4.24 -12.21
CA ASP A 540 2.78 4.41 -10.90
C ASP A 540 2.15 5.81 -10.75
N ILE A 541 2.89 6.86 -11.15
CA ILE A 541 2.41 8.24 -11.22
C ILE A 541 1.21 8.35 -12.18
N ALA A 542 1.31 7.77 -13.37
CA ALA A 542 0.24 7.76 -14.37
C ALA A 542 -1.01 7.05 -13.83
N LYS A 543 -0.87 5.90 -13.18
CA LYS A 543 -1.96 5.13 -12.56
C LYS A 543 -2.60 5.86 -11.37
N ALA A 544 -1.81 6.49 -10.51
CA ALA A 544 -2.32 7.16 -9.32
C ALA A 544 -3.05 8.46 -9.62
N ILE A 545 -2.53 9.29 -10.54
CA ILE A 545 -3.01 10.66 -10.77
C ILE A 545 -3.81 10.77 -12.06
N TYR A 546 -3.39 10.13 -13.15
CA TYR A 546 -3.85 10.46 -14.51
C TYR A 546 -4.90 9.51 -15.10
N ILE A 547 -4.60 8.20 -15.12
CA ILE A 547 -5.33 7.15 -15.83
C ILE A 547 -6.45 6.57 -14.93
N PRO A 548 -7.72 6.58 -15.32
CA PRO A 548 -8.80 5.99 -14.50
C PRO A 548 -8.70 4.46 -14.39
N PRO A 549 -9.26 3.84 -13.33
CA PRO A 549 -9.22 2.40 -13.11
C PRO A 549 -10.15 1.64 -14.07
N GLN A 550 -9.63 0.57 -14.65
CA GLN A 550 -10.28 -0.30 -15.62
C GLN A 550 -10.95 -1.49 -14.92
N VAL A 551 -12.14 -1.25 -14.36
CA VAL A 551 -13.02 -2.34 -13.91
C VAL A 551 -13.43 -3.16 -15.13
N GLN A 552 -13.11 -4.46 -15.13
CA GLN A 552 -13.54 -5.37 -16.19
C GLN A 552 -15.07 -5.45 -16.22
N SER A 553 -15.69 -4.85 -17.25
CA SER A 553 -17.11 -5.07 -17.50
C SER A 553 -17.30 -6.50 -18.01
N SER A 554 -17.74 -7.43 -17.14
CA SER A 554 -18.09 -8.79 -17.58
C SER A 554 -18.88 -8.74 -18.89
N LYS A 555 -18.42 -9.51 -19.88
CA LYS A 555 -19.19 -9.75 -21.10
C LYS A 555 -20.59 -10.17 -20.65
N LYS A 556 -21.63 -9.48 -21.13
CA LYS A 556 -23.03 -9.85 -20.86
C LYS A 556 -23.22 -11.30 -21.31
N THR A 557 -23.10 -12.24 -20.39
CA THR A 557 -23.46 -13.63 -20.62
C THR A 557 -24.96 -13.60 -20.82
N SER A 558 -25.38 -13.68 -22.08
CA SER A 558 -26.80 -13.76 -22.43
C SER A 558 -27.32 -15.07 -21.83
N ILE A 559 -27.92 -14.97 -20.65
CA ILE A 559 -28.77 -16.04 -20.12
C ILE A 559 -29.89 -16.16 -21.15
N ILE A 560 -29.75 -17.18 -22.01
CA ILE A 560 -30.86 -17.63 -22.85
C ILE A 560 -31.94 -18.03 -21.85
N ALA A 561 -33.03 -17.26 -21.82
CA ALA A 561 -34.16 -17.57 -20.96
C ALA A 561 -34.77 -18.87 -21.46
N ASP A 562 -34.41 -19.97 -20.80
CA ASP A 562 -34.89 -21.30 -21.14
C ASP A 562 -36.41 -21.32 -21.00
N GLN A 563 -37.11 -21.50 -22.13
CA GLN A 563 -38.58 -21.46 -22.19
C GLN A 563 -39.14 -22.79 -21.70
N SER A 564 -38.98 -23.04 -20.40
CA SER A 564 -39.54 -24.21 -19.74
C SER A 564 -41.07 -24.22 -19.88
N VAL A 565 -41.58 -25.33 -20.42
CA VAL A 565 -42.97 -25.45 -20.85
C VAL A 565 -43.90 -25.46 -19.63
N PHE A 566 -44.73 -24.43 -19.49
CA PHE A 566 -45.88 -24.46 -18.58
C PHE A 566 -46.92 -25.47 -19.09
N VAL A 567 -46.90 -26.68 -18.51
CA VAL A 567 -47.96 -27.68 -18.71
C VAL A 567 -49.19 -27.23 -17.92
N ALA A 568 -50.13 -26.59 -18.61
CA ALA A 568 -51.45 -26.28 -18.05
C ALA A 568 -52.35 -27.52 -18.10
N LEU A 569 -52.86 -27.96 -16.95
CA LEU A 569 -53.95 -28.94 -16.88
C LEU A 569 -55.30 -28.26 -17.16
N PRO A 570 -56.29 -29.00 -17.70
CA PRO A 570 -57.35 -28.37 -18.50
C PRO A 570 -58.48 -27.76 -17.66
N LEU A 571 -58.98 -26.61 -18.12
CA LEU A 571 -60.37 -26.20 -17.93
C LEU A 571 -61.15 -26.46 -19.22
N GLU A 572 -62.40 -26.91 -19.08
CA GLU A 572 -63.31 -27.10 -20.20
C GLU A 572 -63.67 -25.77 -20.90
N SER A 573 -63.94 -25.82 -22.21
CA SER A 573 -64.74 -24.78 -22.86
C SER A 573 -65.70 -25.39 -23.88
N LYS A 574 -66.98 -25.03 -23.77
CA LYS A 574 -68.02 -25.43 -24.73
C LYS A 574 -68.01 -24.46 -25.91
N ILE A 575 -68.12 -25.00 -27.12
CA ILE A 575 -68.07 -24.24 -28.37
C ILE A 575 -69.38 -23.45 -28.59
N ALA A 576 -69.26 -22.16 -28.90
CA ALA A 576 -70.31 -21.36 -29.54
C ALA A 576 -69.70 -20.40 -30.59
N LYS A 577 -70.45 -20.10 -31.66
CA LYS A 577 -69.98 -19.39 -32.87
C LYS A 577 -70.54 -17.97 -32.96
N ARG A 578 -69.79 -17.01 -33.52
CA ARG A 578 -70.14 -16.27 -34.79
C ARG A 578 -69.23 -15.05 -35.10
N SER A 579 -69.23 -14.66 -36.38
CA SER A 579 -68.92 -13.35 -37.02
C SER A 579 -67.91 -12.39 -36.34
N ALA A 580 -66.75 -12.00 -36.91
CA ALA A 580 -66.39 -11.52 -38.26
C ALA A 580 -66.79 -10.05 -38.59
N ILE A 581 -65.81 -9.21 -38.96
CA ILE A 581 -65.84 -8.06 -39.90
C ILE A 581 -64.39 -7.53 -40.14
N LYS A 582 -64.16 -6.76 -41.23
CA LYS A 582 -62.84 -6.22 -41.67
C LYS A 582 -62.80 -4.68 -41.71
N SER A 583 -61.63 -4.09 -41.43
CA SER A 583 -61.09 -2.82 -42.00
C SER A 583 -59.66 -2.60 -41.48
N HIS A 584 -58.61 -2.37 -42.29
CA HIS A 584 -58.20 -1.10 -42.94
C HIS A 584 -57.92 0.04 -41.93
N GLY A 585 -56.80 0.79 -42.00
CA GLY A 585 -55.62 0.71 -42.88
C GLY A 585 -54.74 1.99 -42.81
N PHE A 586 -53.60 2.00 -43.55
CA PHE A 586 -52.63 3.13 -43.69
C PHE A 586 -51.84 3.54 -42.42
N GLY A 587 -50.68 4.21 -42.51
CA GLY A 587 -49.95 4.76 -43.67
C GLY A 587 -48.41 4.87 -43.49
N ARG A 588 -47.71 5.39 -44.51
CA ARG A 588 -46.22 5.44 -44.63
C ARG A 588 -45.61 6.84 -44.41
N THR A 589 -44.39 6.87 -43.87
CA THR A 589 -43.24 7.76 -44.22
C THR A 589 -41.96 7.06 -43.67
N SER A 590 -40.80 6.86 -44.34
CA SER A 590 -40.09 7.47 -45.49
C SER A 590 -39.61 8.90 -45.19
N LYS A 591 -38.33 9.32 -45.19
CA LYS A 591 -37.03 8.89 -45.84
C LYS A 591 -35.82 9.34 -44.94
N ASN A 592 -34.48 9.23 -45.21
CA ASN A 592 -33.66 8.78 -46.35
C ASN A 592 -32.18 8.38 -45.94
N PHE A 593 -31.49 7.63 -46.81
CA PHE A 593 -30.13 7.80 -47.43
C PHE A 593 -29.13 8.86 -46.86
N ILE A 594 -27.77 8.77 -46.91
CA ILE A 594 -26.71 8.07 -47.73
C ILE A 594 -25.53 7.71 -46.77
N LYS A 595 -24.65 6.68 -46.86
CA LYS A 595 -24.13 5.73 -47.87
C LYS A 595 -22.80 6.09 -48.60
N SER A 596 -21.64 5.75 -48.01
CA SER A 596 -20.37 5.57 -48.75
C SER A 596 -19.61 4.32 -48.25
N ARG A 597 -18.64 3.81 -49.03
CA ARG A 597 -18.04 2.47 -48.87
C ARG A 597 -16.57 2.45 -49.34
N LEU A 598 -15.71 1.81 -48.54
CA LEU A 598 -14.57 0.96 -49.00
C LEU A 598 -13.40 1.70 -49.72
N PRO A 599 -12.22 1.06 -49.96
CA PRO A 599 -11.93 -0.37 -49.91
C PRO A 599 -10.75 -0.85 -49.03
N VAL A 600 -10.64 -2.18 -48.98
CA VAL A 600 -9.67 -3.01 -48.24
C VAL A 600 -8.44 -3.31 -49.11
N ARG A 601 -7.29 -3.52 -48.48
CA ARG A 601 -6.26 -4.47 -48.97
C ARG A 601 -5.80 -5.39 -47.84
N GLN A 602 -5.79 -6.70 -48.10
CA GLN A 602 -5.08 -7.71 -47.30
C GLN A 602 -3.76 -8.06 -48.00
N LEU A 603 -2.75 -8.44 -47.23
CA LEU A 603 -1.63 -9.32 -47.64
C LEU A 603 -1.23 -10.18 -46.43
N SER A 604 -0.49 -11.27 -46.66
CA SER A 604 -0.62 -12.47 -45.81
C SER A 604 0.69 -13.23 -45.50
N GLY A 605 1.00 -13.37 -44.21
CA GLY A 605 1.90 -14.39 -43.64
C GLY A 605 3.40 -14.28 -44.00
N PRO A 606 4.24 -15.26 -43.59
CA PRO A 606 3.97 -16.44 -42.74
C PRO A 606 4.63 -16.32 -41.33
N ALA A 607 4.76 -17.43 -40.60
CA ALA A 607 5.37 -17.49 -39.26
C ALA A 607 6.38 -18.65 -39.11
N MET A 608 7.42 -18.45 -38.29
CA MET A 608 8.36 -19.48 -37.75
C MET A 608 9.10 -18.87 -36.53
N THR A 609 8.86 -19.34 -35.29
CA THR A 609 9.55 -20.42 -34.51
C THR A 609 10.79 -19.98 -33.71
N PHE A 610 10.99 -20.62 -32.55
CA PHE A 610 11.97 -20.28 -31.50
C PHE A 610 13.44 -20.62 -31.85
N GLY A 611 14.38 -19.93 -31.18
CA GLY A 611 15.82 -20.25 -31.11
C GLY A 611 16.46 -19.69 -29.83
N ASN A 612 17.50 -20.34 -29.29
CA ASN A 612 18.00 -20.08 -27.93
C ASN A 612 19.27 -19.21 -27.85
N TRP A 613 19.32 -18.43 -26.76
CA TRP A 613 20.47 -18.02 -25.93
C TRP A 613 21.90 -18.39 -26.41
N LYS A 614 22.81 -17.40 -26.45
CA LYS A 614 23.94 -17.32 -25.47
C LYS A 614 24.88 -16.08 -25.62
N THR A 615 25.25 -15.53 -24.45
CA THR A 615 26.54 -14.90 -24.08
C THR A 615 27.03 -13.55 -24.65
N THR A 616 27.98 -12.97 -23.88
CA THR A 616 28.94 -11.87 -24.15
C THR A 616 28.47 -10.40 -24.27
N MET A 617 28.64 -9.68 -23.15
CA MET A 617 29.09 -8.28 -23.05
C MET A 617 30.54 -8.10 -23.58
N PRO A 618 31.11 -6.87 -23.62
CA PRO A 618 30.50 -5.53 -23.58
C PRO A 618 30.95 -4.62 -24.76
N LEU A 619 30.39 -3.41 -24.89
CA LEU A 619 31.03 -2.33 -25.65
C LEU A 619 30.64 -0.94 -25.11
N LYS A 620 31.64 -0.08 -24.90
CA LYS A 620 31.46 1.31 -24.41
C LYS A 620 30.96 2.21 -25.53
N PHE A 621 30.08 3.17 -25.24
CA PHE A 621 29.87 4.34 -26.09
C PHE A 621 29.77 5.64 -25.28
N ASN A 622 30.78 6.49 -25.41
CA ASN A 622 30.71 7.90 -25.03
C ASN A 622 29.89 8.66 -26.07
N ILE A 623 28.88 9.40 -25.64
CA ILE A 623 28.28 10.49 -26.44
C ILE A 623 28.08 11.71 -25.52
N ARG A 624 28.87 12.76 -25.76
CA ARG A 624 28.53 14.13 -25.33
C ARG A 624 27.60 14.73 -26.37
N PHE A 625 26.67 15.56 -25.94
CA PHE A 625 26.16 16.66 -26.77
C PHE A 625 26.18 17.97 -25.97
N VAL A 626 26.00 19.07 -26.70
CA VAL A 626 26.27 20.48 -26.33
C VAL A 626 25.01 21.15 -25.82
#